data_AF-A0A845W464-F1
#
_entry.id   AF-A0A845W464-F1
#
_cell.length_a   1.000
_cell.length_b   1.000
_cell.length_c   1.000
_cell.angle_alpha   90.00
_cell.angle_beta   90.00
_cell.angle_gamma   90.00
#
_symmetry.space_group_name_H-M   'P 1'
#
loop_
_entity.id
_entity.type
_entity.pdbx_description
1 polymer ?
#
loop_
_entity_poly.entity_id
_entity_poly.type
_entity_poly.pdbx_seq_one_letter_code
_entity_poly.pdbx_strand_id
1 'polypeptide(L)' 'MAARPHAVQSHKLGKSFYQKFSNFKHLFALDLHKRVRLVFQADVEPLPLKADESLDWSKVNQLCILFVEDYND' A
#
# COMPACT_ATOMS: atom_id res chain seq x y z
N MET A 1 -9.99 -0.68 16.25
CA MET A 1 -8.53 -0.71 16.08
C MET A 1 -8.25 -0.75 14.59
N ALA A 2 -7.57 0.24 14.02
CA ALA A 2 -7.19 0.22 12.61
C ALA A 2 -6.00 -0.74 12.40
N ALA A 3 -6.01 -1.50 11.31
CA ALA A 3 -4.93 -2.44 11.00
C ALA A 3 -3.62 -1.69 10.71
N ARG A 4 -2.48 -2.31 11.06
CA ARG A 4 -1.17 -1.77 10.70
C ARG A 4 -0.96 -1.94 9.19
N PRO A 5 -0.51 -0.90 8.47
CA PRO A 5 -0.21 -1.04 7.06
C PRO A 5 0.88 -2.07 6.80
N HIS A 6 0.73 -2.82 5.73
CA HIS A 6 1.68 -3.85 5.32
C HIS A 6 2.02 -3.70 3.83
N ALA A 7 3.19 -4.20 3.44
CA ALA A 7 3.60 -4.22 2.05
C ALA A 7 2.64 -5.09 1.23
N VAL A 8 2.23 -4.59 0.06
CA VAL A 8 1.32 -5.32 -0.80
C VAL A 8 2.06 -6.45 -1.49
N GLN A 9 1.63 -7.69 -1.23
CA GLN A 9 2.03 -8.82 -2.05
C GLN A 9 1.41 -8.66 -3.43
N SER A 10 2.26 -8.45 -4.43
CA SER A 10 1.79 -8.11 -5.76
C SER A 10 0.86 -9.19 -6.33
N HIS A 11 1.21 -10.48 -6.19
CA HIS A 11 0.52 -11.64 -6.82
C HIS A 11 -0.94 -11.86 -6.36
N LYS A 12 -1.35 -11.07 -5.37
CA LYS A 12 -2.67 -11.08 -4.76
C LYS A 12 -3.60 -10.05 -5.37
N LEU A 13 -3.11 -9.18 -6.25
CA LEU A 13 -3.89 -8.15 -6.94
C LEU A 13 -4.36 -8.66 -8.30
N GLY A 14 -5.57 -8.27 -8.73
CA GLY A 14 -6.12 -8.68 -10.03
C GLY A 14 -5.22 -8.30 -11.22
N LYS A 15 -5.20 -9.10 -12.29
CA LYS A 15 -4.29 -8.88 -13.46
C LYS A 15 -4.38 -7.47 -14.08
N SER A 16 -5.57 -6.87 -14.12
CA SER A 16 -5.77 -5.52 -14.65
C SER A 16 -5.12 -4.44 -13.78
N PHE A 17 -5.03 -4.68 -12.47
CA PHE A 17 -4.42 -3.78 -11.50
C PHE A 17 -2.92 -3.58 -11.79
N TYR A 18 -2.20 -4.69 -11.95
CA TYR A 18 -0.77 -4.68 -12.23
C TYR A 18 -0.37 -3.83 -13.42
N GLN A 19 -1.16 -3.86 -14.50
CA GLN A 19 -0.83 -3.14 -15.72
C GLN A 19 -0.92 -1.62 -15.55
N LYS A 20 -1.79 -1.15 -14.66
CA LYS A 20 -2.02 0.29 -14.43
C LYS A 20 -1.05 0.88 -13.40
N PHE A 21 -0.52 0.06 -12.50
CA PHE A 21 0.31 0.50 -11.37
C PHE A 21 1.70 -0.14 -11.33
N SER A 22 2.14 -0.78 -12.41
CA SER A 22 3.46 -1.42 -12.57
C SER A 22 4.64 -0.46 -12.38
N ASN A 23 4.41 0.84 -12.56
CA ASN A 23 5.44 1.87 -12.37
C ASN A 23 5.75 2.13 -10.89
N PHE A 24 4.90 1.67 -9.96
CA PHE A 24 5.10 1.85 -8.53
C PHE A 24 5.92 0.71 -7.95
N LYS A 25 7.14 1.01 -7.51
CA LYS A 25 8.07 0.01 -6.94
C LYS A 25 7.63 -0.50 -5.57
N HIS A 26 6.96 0.34 -4.77
CA HIS A 26 6.51 -0.01 -3.42
C HIS A 26 5.09 0.48 -3.19
N LEU A 27 4.21 -0.47 -2.90
CA LEU A 27 2.82 -0.23 -2.53
C LEU A 27 2.55 -0.79 -1.15
N PHE A 28 1.73 -0.06 -0.39
CA PHE A 28 1.31 -0.45 0.95
C PHE A 28 -0.21 -0.52 1.01
N ALA A 29 -0.73 -1.39 1.87
CA ALA A 29 -2.16 -1.52 2.11
C ALA A 29 -2.48 -1.38 3.60
N LEU A 30 -3.60 -0.72 3.87
CA LEU A 30 -4.23 -0.70 5.19
C LEU A 30 -5.60 -1.36 5.07
N ASP A 31 -5.82 -2.41 5.87
CA ASP A 31 -7.10 -3.09 5.94
C ASP A 31 -8.09 -2.26 6.74
N LEU A 32 -9.21 -1.95 6.10
CA LEU A 32 -10.37 -1.28 6.65
C LEU A 32 -11.45 -2.30 7.06
N HIS A 33 -12.49 -1.81 7.72
CA HIS A 33 -13.63 -2.62 8.11
C HIS A 33 -14.35 -3.22 6.88
N LYS A 34 -15.05 -4.35 7.07
CA LYS A 34 -15.75 -5.09 5.99
C LYS A 34 -14.83 -5.55 4.86
N ARG A 35 -13.57 -5.89 5.16
CA ARG A 35 -12.63 -6.49 4.20
C ARG A 35 -12.29 -5.58 3.00
N VAL A 36 -12.49 -4.28 3.21
CA VAL A 36 -12.03 -3.24 2.30
C VAL A 36 -10.55 -2.98 2.60
N ARG A 37 -9.73 -2.70 1.61
CA ARG A 37 -8.35 -2.23 1.77
C ARG A 37 -8.15 -0.89 1.08
N LEU A 38 -7.37 -0.03 1.71
CA LEU A 38 -6.86 1.20 1.12
C LEU A 38 -5.43 0.94 0.65
N VAL A 39 -5.15 1.14 -0.63
CA VAL A 39 -3.82 0.98 -1.19
C VAL A 39 -3.23 2.34 -1.53
N PHE A 40 -1.98 2.52 -1.15
CA PHE A 40 -1.30 3.81 -1.23
C PHE A 40 0.20 3.65 -1.44
N GLN A 41 0.84 4.77 -1.76
CA GLN A 41 2.29 4.95 -1.66
C GLN A 41 2.63 6.13 -0.75
N ALA A 42 3.83 6.13 -0.16
CA ALA A 42 4.35 7.33 0.48
C ALA A 42 4.88 8.30 -0.58
N ASP A 43 4.57 9.59 -0.44
CA ASP A 43 4.99 10.63 -1.37
C ASP A 43 6.31 11.26 -0.90
N VAL A 44 7.36 10.43 -0.86
CA VAL A 44 8.70 10.82 -0.40
C VAL A 44 9.75 9.93 -1.05
N GLU A 45 10.82 10.55 -1.53
CA GLU A 45 11.98 9.88 -2.13
C GLU A 45 13.28 10.35 -1.46
N PRO A 46 14.14 9.42 -0.99
CA PRO A 46 13.96 7.97 -1.01
C PRO A 46 12.87 7.51 -0.02
N LEU A 47 12.25 6.36 -0.29
CA LEU A 47 11.26 5.80 0.61
C LEU A 47 11.87 5.52 1.99
N PRO A 48 11.25 5.99 3.09
CA PRO A 48 11.77 5.80 4.43
C PRO A 48 11.42 4.39 4.90
N LEU A 49 12.19 3.40 4.44
CA LEU A 49 12.03 2.01 4.83
C LEU A 49 12.89 1.70 6.07
N LYS A 50 12.35 0.89 6.98
CA LYS A 50 13.10 0.26 8.07
C LYS A 50 13.89 -0.94 7.53
N ALA A 51 14.71 -1.54 8.39
CA ALA A 51 15.51 -2.72 8.05
C ALA A 51 14.66 -3.94 7.63
N ASP A 52 13.39 -4.01 8.04
CA ASP A 52 12.43 -5.05 7.67
C ASP A 52 11.60 -4.68 6.42
N GLU A 53 12.01 -3.64 5.67
CA GLU A 53 11.32 -3.09 4.50
C GLU A 53 9.93 -2.49 4.78
N SER A 54 9.52 -2.39 6.05
CA SER A 54 8.30 -1.66 6.43
C SER A 54 8.51 -0.14 6.38
N LEU A 55 7.43 0.62 6.18
CA LEU A 55 7.50 2.09 6.24
C LEU A 55 7.83 2.59 7.66
N ASP A 56 8.79 3.49 7.74
CA ASP A 56 9.02 4.34 8.88
C ASP A 56 8.04 5.52 8.89
N TRP A 57 6.88 5.28 9.51
CA TRP A 57 5.79 6.25 9.66
C TRP A 57 6.19 7.59 10.27
N SER A 58 7.28 7.65 11.04
CA SER A 58 7.76 8.90 11.64
C SER A 58 8.33 9.88 10.60
N LYS A 59 8.65 9.39 9.40
CA LYS A 59 9.26 10.16 8.30
C LYS A 59 8.32 10.33 7.11
N VAL A 60 7.08 9.82 7.22
CA VAL A 60 6.08 9.92 6.16
C VAL A 60 5.20 11.13 6.45
N ASN A 61 5.29 12.15 5.60
CA ASN A 61 4.48 13.37 5.73
C ASN A 61 3.24 13.36 4.83
N GLN A 62 3.28 12.61 3.73
CA GLN A 62 2.21 12.59 2.73
C GLN A 62 2.05 11.19 2.14
N LEU A 63 0.80 10.81 1.85
CA LEU A 63 0.44 9.57 1.18
C LEU A 63 -0.34 9.90 -0.09
N CYS A 64 -0.05 9.17 -1.17
CA CYS A 64 -0.89 9.13 -2.35
C CYS A 64 -1.77 7.88 -2.29
N ILE A 65 -3.06 8.08 -2.01
CA ILE A 65 -4.07 7.01 -2.08
C ILE A 65 -4.30 6.69 -3.56
N LEU A 66 -4.08 5.43 -3.92
CA LEU A 66 -4.26 4.99 -5.30
C LEU A 66 -5.69 4.49 -5.53
N PHE A 67 -6.24 3.73 -4.57
CA PHE A 67 -7.60 3.20 -4.62
C PHE A 67 -8.02 2.58 -3.28
N VAL A 68 -9.31 2.32 -3.17
CA VAL A 68 -9.96 1.59 -2.08
C VAL A 68 -10.79 0.48 -2.71
N GLU A 69 -10.57 -0.77 -2.33
CA GLU A 69 -11.28 -1.93 -2.91
C GLU A 69 -11.76 -2.90 -1.83
N ASP A 70 -12.85 -3.61 -2.09
CA ASP A 70 -13.18 -4.84 -1.37
C ASP A 70 -12.23 -5.94 -1.88
N TYR A 71 -11.41 -6.49 -0.99
CA TYR A 71 -10.38 -7.46 -1.37
C TYR A 71 -10.92 -8.92 -1.43
N ASN A 72 -12.24 -9.13 -1.39
CA ASN A 72 -12.84 -10.43 -1.71
C ASN A 72 -13.32 -10.44 -3.15
N ASP A 73 -12.50 -11.02 -4.02
CA ASP A 73 -12.98 -11.90 -5.08
C ASP A 73 -12.48 -13.32 -4.76
#